data_AF-A0A1J5V7F6-F1
#
_entry.id   AF-A0A1J5V7F6-F1
#
_cell.length_a   1.000
_cell.length_b   1.000
_cell.length_c   1.000
_cell.angle_alpha   90.00
_cell.angle_beta   90.00
_cell.angle_gamma   90.00
#
_symmetry.space_group_name_H-M   'P 1'
#
loop_
_entity.id
_entity.type
_entity.pdbx_description
1 polymer ?
#
loop_
_entity_poly.entity_id
_entity_poly.type
_entity_poly.pdbx_seq_one_letter_code
_entity_poly.pdbx_strand_id
1 'polypeptide(L)'
;MNVSTRRRVATGAALLALLSTNIAAAHAFPTIDAATAPGCTGELDRRHPNLGVQFDVTGPDTIDPTKDITFKLKGSGINPASTPGASNGVYVVLTPTRVWRLNHCSTMTGDGDALVARWIPAAVMEENGGKLDLDLLVEANTLQPGQTYTVGIMAAHALALSERYFDRGVTFKVPSVTTDHVATPSNVRSEIDQKRNVTVAWDYPESVPGTAWRAQIECVEHCTSAKTLRSLDLSDPNARTAKFDDADPGVYQASVNASRWVNGKFVTTDFGVSTRFVVGDVDKPISQRLYAVGIAHEYGEYVAPGTDVTLANPLAAKAKWSVTGVKDYTVDPATQALRFTMPTNPVQVEVAEAKEAPTTTPTTPTSTTAAPAAPTVPAEPTAPAKFPAWGTVLIAGGAALLAVVAGLATQSPVIAALLKRLQR
;
A
#
# COMPACT_ATOMS: atom_id res chain seq x y z
N MET A 1 34.34 27.36 78.23
CA MET A 1 35.48 26.75 77.51
C MET A 1 35.59 25.28 77.91
N ASN A 2 35.79 24.40 76.92
CA ASN A 2 36.06 22.94 76.96
C ASN A 2 34.94 22.03 77.51
N VAL A 3 34.25 21.17 76.73
CA VAL A 3 34.59 20.17 75.67
C VAL A 3 35.07 18.81 76.22
N SER A 4 34.19 17.83 76.00
CA SER A 4 34.40 16.39 75.72
C SER A 4 34.77 15.43 76.86
N THR A 5 33.91 14.42 77.04
CA THR A 5 34.31 12.99 77.06
C THR A 5 33.08 12.06 77.11
N ARG A 6 33.04 11.03 76.25
CA ARG A 6 32.65 9.61 76.49
C ARG A 6 32.60 8.89 75.13
N ARG A 7 33.49 7.92 74.81
CA ARG A 7 33.46 6.46 75.12
C ARG A 7 32.11 5.81 74.78
N ARG A 8 31.97 4.68 74.06
CA ARG A 8 32.83 3.48 73.84
C ARG A 8 32.30 2.66 72.64
N VAL A 9 33.25 2.02 71.95
CA VAL A 9 33.28 0.65 71.35
C VAL A 9 31.96 -0.08 71.06
N ALA A 10 31.79 -0.53 69.80
CA ALA A 10 31.20 -1.83 69.47
C ALA A 10 31.67 -2.34 68.08
N THR A 11 32.25 -3.53 68.10
CA THR A 11 32.57 -4.46 67.01
C THR A 11 31.32 -4.87 66.23
N GLY A 12 31.42 -5.09 64.91
CA GLY A 12 30.32 -5.71 64.16
C GLY A 12 30.51 -5.74 62.65
N ALA A 13 31.06 -6.86 62.17
CA ALA A 13 30.89 -7.50 60.86
C ALA A 13 30.53 -6.64 59.62
N ALA A 14 31.46 -6.62 58.68
CA ALA A 14 31.21 -6.37 57.28
C ALA A 14 30.15 -7.36 56.73
N LEU A 15 29.01 -6.84 56.29
CA LEU A 15 28.14 -7.50 55.33
C LEU A 15 28.14 -6.65 54.06
N LEU A 16 28.86 -7.13 53.04
CA LEU A 16 28.66 -6.73 51.65
C LEU A 16 27.24 -7.15 51.27
N ALA A 17 26.29 -6.24 51.33
CA ALA A 17 25.06 -6.35 50.55
C ALA A 17 25.34 -5.75 49.16
N LEU A 18 25.79 -6.62 48.25
CA LEU A 18 25.58 -6.44 46.82
C LEU A 18 24.07 -6.40 46.58
N LEU A 19 23.46 -5.22 46.77
CA LEU A 19 22.17 -4.92 46.17
C LEU A 19 22.44 -4.78 44.68
N SER A 20 22.22 -5.89 43.97
CA SER A 20 21.96 -5.91 42.55
C SER A 20 20.89 -4.87 42.24
N THR A 21 21.32 -3.72 41.72
CA THR A 21 20.44 -2.81 40.99
C THR A 21 20.03 -3.51 39.70
N ASN A 22 19.12 -4.47 39.80
CA ASN A 22 18.20 -4.76 38.70
C ASN A 22 17.24 -3.58 38.63
N ILE A 23 17.77 -2.41 38.26
CA ILE A 23 16.98 -1.43 37.55
C ILE A 23 16.72 -2.14 36.24
N ALA A 24 15.58 -2.82 36.14
CA ALA A 24 14.97 -3.03 34.84
C ALA A 24 14.89 -1.64 34.25
N ALA A 25 15.85 -1.30 33.38
CA ALA A 25 15.70 -0.14 32.54
C ALA A 25 14.35 -0.37 31.88
N ALA A 26 13.36 0.44 32.24
CA ALA A 26 12.16 0.55 31.43
C ALA A 26 12.72 1.07 30.10
N HIS A 27 12.96 0.14 29.18
CA HIS A 27 13.50 0.46 27.88
C HIS A 27 12.49 1.43 27.26
N ALA A 28 12.93 2.67 27.10
CA ALA A 28 12.07 3.73 26.63
C ALA A 28 11.82 3.45 25.15
N PHE A 29 10.54 3.28 24.82
CA PHE A 29 10.03 3.29 23.46
C PHE A 29 10.70 4.42 22.63
N PRO A 30 11.14 4.18 21.38
CA PRO A 30 11.81 5.22 20.59
C PRO A 30 10.86 6.40 20.27
N THR A 31 11.03 7.48 21.02
CA THR A 31 10.25 8.71 20.87
C THR A 31 11.07 9.86 20.30
N ILE A 32 10.42 10.74 19.56
CA ILE A 32 10.98 12.04 19.18
C ILE A 32 10.25 13.14 19.94
N ASP A 33 10.96 14.24 20.21
CA ASP A 33 10.38 15.39 20.89
C ASP A 33 9.21 15.95 20.06
N ALA A 34 8.08 16.16 20.70
CA ALA A 34 6.85 16.57 20.02
C ALA A 34 6.96 17.94 19.35
N ALA A 35 7.77 18.86 19.89
CA ALA A 35 8.02 20.17 19.27
C ALA A 35 8.87 20.06 18.00
N THR A 36 9.70 19.01 17.89
CA THR A 36 10.55 18.75 16.71
C THR A 36 9.86 17.90 15.64
N ALA A 37 8.71 17.29 15.95
CA ALA A 37 8.00 16.42 15.03
C ALA A 37 7.41 17.18 13.82
N PRO A 38 7.59 16.66 12.59
CA PRO A 38 6.99 17.25 11.39
C PRO A 38 5.47 17.06 11.41
N GLY A 39 4.70 18.02 10.91
CA GLY A 39 3.24 17.90 10.93
C GLY A 39 2.50 19.22 10.86
N CYS A 40 1.30 19.25 11.44
CA CYS A 40 0.44 20.43 11.44
C CYS A 40 1.16 21.65 12.07
N THR A 41 1.12 22.77 11.35
CA THR A 41 1.66 24.04 11.81
C THR A 41 0.56 24.81 12.54
N GLY A 42 0.82 25.17 13.79
CA GLY A 42 -0.13 25.90 14.62
C GLY A 42 0.57 26.48 15.84
N GLU A 43 -0.05 27.49 16.46
CA GLU A 43 0.47 28.06 17.68
C GLU A 43 0.48 26.99 18.79
N LEU A 44 1.57 26.97 19.57
CA LEU A 44 1.69 26.10 20.73
C LEU A 44 0.78 26.62 21.84
N ASP A 45 -0.14 25.81 22.31
CA ASP A 45 -1.02 26.20 23.42
C ASP A 45 -0.31 26.02 24.77
N ARG A 46 -0.04 27.16 25.42
CA ARG A 46 0.69 27.24 26.68
C ARG A 46 -0.18 27.59 27.88
N ARG A 47 -1.51 27.58 27.72
CA ARG A 47 -2.42 27.85 28.84
C ARG A 47 -2.21 26.79 29.93
N HIS A 48 -2.35 27.16 31.20
CA HIS A 48 -2.25 26.22 32.34
C HIS A 48 -1.00 25.31 32.35
N PRO A 49 0.23 25.87 32.44
CA PRO A 49 1.47 25.07 32.39
C PRO A 49 1.63 24.07 33.56
N ASN A 50 0.83 24.18 34.62
CA ASN A 50 0.94 23.40 35.86
C ASN A 50 -0.27 22.50 36.14
N LEU A 51 -0.83 21.85 35.12
CA LEU A 51 -2.05 21.03 35.26
C LEU A 51 -1.92 19.79 36.17
N GLY A 52 -0.72 19.40 36.59
CA GLY A 52 -0.50 18.19 37.40
C GLY A 52 -0.85 16.86 36.71
N VAL A 53 -1.39 16.90 35.49
CA VAL A 53 -1.69 15.72 34.66
C VAL A 53 -0.39 15.06 34.23
N GLN A 54 -0.23 13.78 34.60
CA GLN A 54 0.85 12.91 34.15
C GLN A 54 0.30 11.86 33.20
N PHE A 55 1.06 11.53 32.16
CA PHE A 55 0.68 10.49 31.22
C PHE A 55 1.92 9.86 30.60
N ASP A 56 2.05 8.54 30.80
CA ASP A 56 3.15 7.71 30.33
C ASP A 56 2.65 6.77 29.24
N VAL A 57 3.46 6.64 28.20
CA VAL A 57 3.28 5.67 27.12
C VAL A 57 4.46 4.73 27.13
N THR A 58 4.20 3.43 27.28
CA THR A 58 5.22 2.39 27.11
C THR A 58 4.87 1.55 25.89
N GLY A 59 5.85 1.23 25.07
CA GLY A 59 5.70 0.42 23.86
C GLY A 59 6.90 -0.51 23.67
N PRO A 60 7.00 -1.20 22.53
CA PRO A 60 8.13 -2.09 22.25
C PRO A 60 9.42 -1.31 21.95
N ASP A 61 10.58 -1.89 22.26
CA ASP A 61 11.89 -1.27 22.00
C ASP A 61 12.14 -0.99 20.51
N THR A 62 11.44 -1.69 19.63
CA THR A 62 11.49 -1.52 18.17
C THR A 62 10.08 -1.52 17.61
N ILE A 63 9.78 -0.56 16.73
CA ILE A 63 8.55 -0.56 15.94
C ILE A 63 8.73 -1.48 14.74
N ASP A 64 8.01 -2.60 14.75
CA ASP A 64 7.83 -3.48 13.60
C ASP A 64 6.37 -3.38 13.12
N PRO A 65 6.08 -2.62 12.05
CA PRO A 65 4.71 -2.41 11.59
C PRO A 65 4.07 -3.68 11.01
N THR A 66 4.80 -4.80 10.86
CA THR A 66 4.26 -6.09 10.38
C THR A 66 3.68 -6.96 11.48
N LYS A 67 3.81 -6.54 12.74
CA LYS A 67 3.34 -7.28 13.91
C LYS A 67 2.36 -6.44 14.70
N ASP A 68 1.54 -7.12 15.48
CA ASP A 68 0.71 -6.48 16.49
C ASP A 68 1.61 -5.76 17.50
N ILE A 69 1.25 -4.51 17.81
CA ILE A 69 1.95 -3.67 18.76
C ILE A 69 0.98 -3.30 19.88
N THR A 70 1.40 -3.47 21.14
CA THR A 70 0.61 -3.01 22.28
C THR A 70 1.32 -1.84 22.95
N PHE A 71 0.62 -0.71 23.07
CA PHE A 71 1.04 0.41 23.90
C PHE A 71 0.34 0.37 25.25
N LYS A 72 1.09 0.48 26.34
CA LYS A 72 0.55 0.64 27.68
C LYS A 72 0.44 2.13 28.00
N LEU A 73 -0.78 2.58 28.29
CA LEU A 73 -1.10 3.97 28.53
C LEU A 73 -1.48 4.15 29.99
N LYS A 74 -0.69 4.92 30.73
CA LYS A 74 -0.92 5.19 32.15
C LYS A 74 -1.04 6.68 32.41
N GLY A 75 -2.14 7.11 33.02
CA GLY A 75 -2.40 8.51 33.29
C GLY A 75 -2.85 8.76 34.73
N SER A 76 -2.57 9.96 35.25
CA SER A 76 -3.07 10.43 36.54
C SER A 76 -3.30 11.94 36.54
N GLY A 77 -4.13 12.44 37.47
CA GLY A 77 -4.46 13.86 37.58
C GLY A 77 -5.54 14.33 36.59
N ILE A 78 -6.22 13.39 35.91
CA ILE A 78 -7.23 13.67 34.89
C ILE A 78 -8.62 13.72 35.54
N ASN A 79 -8.81 14.60 36.52
CA ASN A 79 -10.05 14.72 37.27
C ASN A 79 -10.99 15.75 36.60
N PRO A 80 -12.15 15.37 36.06
CA PRO A 80 -13.05 16.31 35.37
C PRO A 80 -13.47 17.52 36.21
N ALA A 81 -13.59 17.35 37.54
CA ALA A 81 -13.93 18.42 38.47
C ALA A 81 -12.85 19.49 38.65
N SER A 82 -11.56 19.15 38.46
CA SER A 82 -10.43 20.06 38.71
C SER A 82 -9.57 20.33 37.46
N THR A 83 -9.84 19.64 36.37
CA THR A 83 -9.03 19.65 35.15
C THR A 83 -9.95 20.01 33.97
N PRO A 84 -10.06 21.31 33.60
CA PRO A 84 -11.06 21.77 32.63
C PRO A 84 -11.05 21.04 31.28
N GLY A 85 -9.87 20.69 30.76
CA GLY A 85 -9.72 19.89 29.54
C GLY A 85 -10.32 18.48 29.61
N ALA A 86 -10.55 17.94 30.81
CA ALA A 86 -11.16 16.64 31.04
C ALA A 86 -12.67 16.71 31.38
N SER A 87 -13.27 17.90 31.37
CA SER A 87 -14.68 18.10 31.79
C SER A 87 -15.68 17.31 30.94
N ASN A 88 -15.38 17.05 29.67
CA ASN A 88 -16.18 16.20 28.78
C ASN A 88 -15.60 14.77 28.64
N GLY A 89 -14.66 14.40 29.50
CA GLY A 89 -13.82 13.21 29.34
C GLY A 89 -12.61 13.46 28.45
N VAL A 90 -11.95 12.38 28.03
CA VAL A 90 -10.73 12.43 27.21
C VAL A 90 -10.84 11.50 26.01
N TYR A 91 -10.17 11.86 24.92
CA TYR A 91 -9.89 10.91 23.84
C TYR A 91 -8.49 10.32 24.03
N VAL A 92 -8.39 9.00 23.97
CA VAL A 92 -7.13 8.30 23.66
C VAL A 92 -7.01 8.24 22.15
N VAL A 93 -5.96 8.85 21.60
CA VAL A 93 -5.78 9.05 20.16
C VAL A 93 -4.45 8.47 19.69
N LEU A 94 -4.47 7.76 18.56
CA LEU A 94 -3.30 7.42 17.75
C LEU A 94 -3.54 7.93 16.33
N THR A 95 -2.72 8.86 15.87
CA THR A 95 -2.93 9.50 14.55
C THR A 95 -1.60 10.04 13.98
N PRO A 96 -1.46 10.17 12.65
CA PRO A 96 -0.31 10.84 12.05
C PRO A 96 -0.12 12.27 12.57
N THR A 97 1.13 12.71 12.72
CA THR A 97 1.45 14.09 13.20
C THR A 97 1.00 15.20 12.26
N ARG A 98 0.71 14.89 10.99
CA ARG A 98 0.08 15.83 10.04
C ARG A 98 -1.38 16.16 10.41
N VAL A 99 -2.01 15.28 11.20
CA VAL A 99 -3.40 15.41 11.65
C VAL A 99 -3.44 16.07 13.02
N TRP A 100 -2.70 15.54 13.99
CA TRP A 100 -2.58 16.13 15.32
C TRP A 100 -1.15 15.99 15.83
N ARG A 101 -0.65 17.10 16.37
CA ARG A 101 0.62 17.17 17.09
C ARG A 101 0.35 17.71 18.49
N LEU A 102 0.99 17.10 19.50
CA LEU A 102 0.77 17.46 20.92
C LEU A 102 0.90 18.97 21.14
N ASN A 103 -0.07 19.54 21.84
CA ASN A 103 -0.17 20.97 22.19
C ASN A 103 -0.31 21.93 21.00
N HIS A 104 -0.54 21.42 19.78
CA HIS A 104 -0.75 22.20 18.57
C HIS A 104 -2.14 21.96 17.99
N CYS A 105 -2.42 22.55 16.83
CA CYS A 105 -3.69 22.38 16.14
C CYS A 105 -3.99 20.89 15.84
N SER A 106 -5.28 20.56 15.80
CA SER A 106 -5.79 19.31 15.26
C SER A 106 -6.55 19.62 13.99
N THR A 107 -6.26 18.90 12.91
CA THR A 107 -7.00 18.96 11.65
C THR A 107 -7.95 17.78 11.48
N MET A 108 -8.21 17.02 12.55
CA MET A 108 -9.20 15.95 12.55
C MET A 108 -10.58 16.51 12.18
N THR A 109 -11.16 15.94 11.12
CA THR A 109 -12.48 16.28 10.59
C THR A 109 -13.54 15.23 10.90
N GLY A 110 -13.12 14.00 11.26
CA GLY A 110 -14.03 12.93 11.67
C GLY A 110 -13.40 11.55 11.61
N ASP A 111 -14.23 10.54 11.31
CA ASP A 111 -13.84 9.14 11.24
C ASP A 111 -12.80 8.90 10.14
N GLY A 112 -11.73 8.17 10.47
CA GLY A 112 -10.65 7.81 9.55
C GLY A 112 -9.41 8.70 9.62
N ASP A 113 -9.47 9.87 10.27
CA ASP A 113 -8.30 10.75 10.46
C ASP A 113 -7.35 10.24 11.55
N ALA A 114 -7.89 9.51 12.52
CA ALA A 114 -7.12 8.81 13.54
C ALA A 114 -7.25 7.30 13.35
N LEU A 115 -6.14 6.59 13.55
CA LEU A 115 -6.16 5.13 13.61
C LEU A 115 -6.91 4.66 14.85
N VAL A 116 -6.83 5.43 15.93
CA VAL A 116 -7.57 5.22 17.18
C VAL A 116 -8.08 6.57 17.64
N ALA A 117 -9.37 6.65 17.98
CA ALA A 117 -9.98 7.77 18.69
C ALA A 117 -11.00 7.23 19.69
N ARG A 118 -10.53 6.79 20.86
CA ARG A 118 -11.36 6.18 21.89
C ARG A 118 -11.76 7.21 22.93
N TRP A 119 -13.06 7.46 23.09
CA TRP A 119 -13.58 8.29 24.16
C TRP A 119 -13.59 7.54 25.50
N ILE A 120 -13.03 8.17 26.53
CA ILE A 120 -13.21 7.80 27.92
C ILE A 120 -14.10 8.88 28.58
N PRO A 121 -15.36 8.55 28.91
CA PRO A 121 -16.29 9.52 29.47
C PRO A 121 -15.82 10.13 30.80
N ALA A 122 -16.23 11.38 31.08
CA ALA A 122 -15.92 12.06 32.34
C ALA A 122 -16.28 11.23 33.58
N ALA A 123 -17.47 10.63 33.61
CA ALA A 123 -17.93 9.79 34.71
C ALA A 123 -16.97 8.61 34.99
N VAL A 124 -16.43 7.98 33.94
CA VAL A 124 -15.46 6.89 34.08
C VAL A 124 -14.13 7.40 34.65
N MET A 125 -13.71 8.61 34.27
CA MET A 125 -12.51 9.23 34.85
C MET A 125 -12.72 9.60 36.32
N GLU A 126 -13.90 10.10 36.69
CA GLU A 126 -14.26 10.38 38.09
C GLU A 126 -14.27 9.12 38.94
N GLU A 127 -14.94 8.06 38.49
CA GLU A 127 -15.01 6.77 39.16
C GLU A 127 -13.61 6.17 39.42
N ASN A 128 -12.69 6.36 38.47
CA ASN A 128 -11.31 5.88 38.58
C ASN A 128 -10.36 6.88 39.28
N GLY A 129 -10.88 7.94 39.89
CA GLY A 129 -10.07 8.93 40.62
C GLY A 129 -9.08 9.68 39.72
N GLY A 130 -9.46 9.95 38.48
CA GLY A 130 -8.66 10.65 37.48
C GLY A 130 -7.48 9.84 36.96
N LYS A 131 -7.54 8.51 37.06
CA LYS A 131 -6.51 7.59 36.58
C LYS A 131 -6.93 6.91 35.28
N LEU A 132 -5.94 6.65 34.44
CA LEU A 132 -6.09 5.87 33.20
C LEU A 132 -5.08 4.72 33.24
N ASP A 133 -5.52 3.51 32.93
CA ASP A 133 -4.67 2.33 32.72
C ASP A 133 -5.29 1.53 31.57
N LEU A 134 -4.65 1.56 30.40
CA LEU A 134 -5.18 1.00 29.16
C LEU A 134 -4.08 0.37 28.32
N ASP A 135 -4.33 -0.86 27.88
CA ASP A 135 -3.57 -1.48 26.79
C ASP A 135 -4.23 -1.11 25.45
N LEU A 136 -3.47 -0.44 24.59
CA LEU A 136 -3.87 -0.07 23.24
C LEU A 136 -3.20 -1.01 22.23
N LEU A 137 -3.99 -1.93 21.68
CA LEU A 137 -3.58 -2.79 20.58
C LEU A 137 -3.62 -2.01 19.26
N VAL A 138 -2.54 -2.07 18.52
CA VAL A 138 -2.43 -1.64 17.12
C VAL A 138 -2.14 -2.88 16.31
N GLU A 139 -3.10 -3.27 15.49
CA GLU A 139 -2.99 -4.46 14.66
C GLU A 139 -1.85 -4.32 13.64
N ALA A 140 -1.23 -5.45 13.32
CA ALA A 140 -0.25 -5.56 12.26
C ALA A 140 -0.72 -4.83 10.98
N ASN A 141 0.23 -4.17 10.31
CA ASN A 141 0.04 -3.48 9.04
C ASN A 141 -0.87 -2.23 9.08
N THR A 142 -1.25 -1.76 10.27
CA THR A 142 -2.02 -0.51 10.43
C THR A 142 -1.14 0.73 10.35
N LEU A 143 0.09 0.65 10.87
CA LEU A 143 1.06 1.76 10.86
C LEU A 143 1.76 1.88 9.52
N GLN A 144 1.77 3.08 8.95
CA GLN A 144 2.43 3.34 7.67
C GLN A 144 3.94 3.50 7.84
N PRO A 145 4.78 2.77 7.07
CA PRO A 145 6.22 2.94 7.12
C PRO A 145 6.68 4.37 6.80
N GLY A 146 7.71 4.84 7.51
CA GLY A 146 8.28 6.18 7.38
C GLY A 146 7.40 7.30 7.95
N GLN A 147 6.14 7.04 8.28
CA GLN A 147 5.23 8.01 8.85
C GLN A 147 5.52 8.24 10.33
N THR A 148 5.35 9.49 10.77
CA THR A 148 5.42 9.87 12.18
C THR A 148 4.00 9.94 12.76
N TYR A 149 3.82 9.36 13.95
CA TYR A 149 2.55 9.26 14.66
C TYR A 149 2.66 9.87 16.06
N THR A 150 1.56 10.41 16.55
CA THR A 150 1.35 10.77 17.95
C THR A 150 0.37 9.78 18.57
N VAL A 151 0.74 9.26 19.73
CA VAL A 151 -0.16 8.51 20.62
C VAL A 151 -0.28 9.27 21.93
N GLY A 152 -1.51 9.52 22.38
CA GLY A 152 -1.71 10.37 23.53
C GLY A 152 -3.15 10.49 23.98
N ILE A 153 -3.35 11.35 24.96
CA ILE A 153 -4.64 11.84 25.39
C ILE A 153 -4.84 13.28 24.96
N MET A 154 -6.09 13.60 24.66
CA MET A 154 -6.55 14.96 24.42
C MET A 154 -7.92 15.19 25.04
N ALA A 155 -8.31 16.46 25.17
CA ALA A 155 -9.65 16.83 25.63
C ALA A 155 -10.73 16.27 24.69
N ALA A 156 -11.90 15.91 25.20
CA ALA A 156 -12.98 15.34 24.39
C ALA A 156 -13.95 16.38 23.81
N HIS A 157 -14.60 16.00 22.71
CA HIS A 157 -15.62 16.79 21.99
C HIS A 157 -15.14 18.18 21.59
N ALA A 158 -15.95 19.23 21.75
CA ALA A 158 -15.61 20.60 21.36
C ALA A 158 -14.30 21.10 22.02
N LEU A 159 -13.94 20.58 23.19
CA LEU A 159 -12.70 20.92 23.89
C LEU A 159 -11.46 20.37 23.19
N ALA A 160 -11.59 19.34 22.34
CA ALA A 160 -10.48 18.85 21.51
C ALA A 160 -9.95 19.93 20.56
N LEU A 161 -10.79 20.91 20.19
CA LEU A 161 -10.44 21.99 19.27
C LEU A 161 -9.73 23.15 19.97
N SER A 162 -10.03 23.37 21.25
CA SER A 162 -9.52 24.51 22.00
C SER A 162 -8.48 24.10 23.05
N GLU A 163 -8.70 23.07 23.86
CA GLU A 163 -7.91 22.78 25.08
C GLU A 163 -6.64 21.99 24.77
N ARG A 164 -5.76 22.53 23.92
CA ARG A 164 -4.52 21.88 23.48
C ARG A 164 -3.46 21.80 24.55
N TYR A 165 -3.48 22.71 25.52
CA TYR A 165 -2.61 22.63 26.69
C TYR A 165 -2.81 21.36 27.54
N PHE A 166 -3.95 20.67 27.37
CA PHE A 166 -4.25 19.41 28.05
C PHE A 166 -3.62 18.19 27.36
N ASP A 167 -3.13 18.32 26.13
CA ASP A 167 -2.54 17.20 25.38
C ASP A 167 -1.36 16.57 26.12
N ARG A 168 -1.35 15.25 26.23
CA ARG A 168 -0.21 14.48 26.76
C ARG A 168 0.00 13.24 25.93
N GLY A 169 1.25 12.82 25.78
CA GLY A 169 1.57 11.64 24.99
C GLY A 169 3.01 11.64 24.52
N VAL A 170 3.25 10.80 23.52
CA VAL A 170 4.55 10.70 22.85
C VAL A 170 4.37 10.72 21.34
N THR A 171 5.43 11.12 20.66
CA THR A 171 5.52 11.06 19.20
C THR A 171 6.60 10.07 18.82
N PHE A 172 6.37 9.27 17.79
CA PHE A 172 7.32 8.29 17.29
C PHE A 172 7.29 8.17 15.78
N LYS A 173 8.40 7.67 15.22
CA LYS A 173 8.55 7.44 13.79
C LYS A 173 8.52 5.95 13.51
N VAL A 174 7.66 5.53 12.58
CA VAL A 174 7.69 4.18 12.04
C VAL A 174 8.90 4.08 11.09
N PRO A 175 9.73 3.03 11.19
CA PRO A 175 10.83 2.83 10.26
C PRO A 175 10.36 2.90 8.80
N SER A 176 11.12 3.56 7.94
CA SER A 176 10.86 3.56 6.49
C SER A 176 11.14 2.17 5.91
N VAL A 177 10.49 1.87 4.80
CA VAL A 177 10.87 0.72 3.98
C VAL A 177 12.20 0.99 3.30
N THR A 178 13.01 -0.05 3.09
CA THR A 178 14.33 0.05 2.43
C THR A 178 14.22 0.20 0.91
N THR A 179 13.02 0.06 0.36
CA THR A 179 12.71 0.12 -1.07
C THR A 179 11.65 1.19 -1.36
N ASP A 180 12.02 2.19 -2.16
CA ASP A 180 11.07 3.22 -2.63
C ASP A 180 10.25 2.74 -3.85
N HIS A 181 10.58 1.57 -4.39
CA HIS A 181 9.88 1.00 -5.52
C HIS A 181 8.72 0.11 -5.06
N VAL A 182 7.57 0.26 -5.72
CA VAL A 182 6.44 -0.67 -5.63
C VAL A 182 6.39 -1.41 -6.95
N ALA A 183 6.62 -2.72 -6.94
CA ALA A 183 6.64 -3.53 -8.16
C ALA A 183 5.22 -3.84 -8.62
N THR A 184 5.01 -4.03 -9.92
CA THR A 184 3.76 -4.63 -10.42
C THR A 184 3.78 -6.12 -10.09
N PRO A 185 2.72 -6.70 -9.50
CA PRO A 185 2.61 -8.15 -9.31
C PRO A 185 2.83 -8.90 -10.62
N SER A 186 3.55 -10.02 -10.56
CA SER A 186 3.87 -10.83 -11.73
C SER A 186 3.28 -12.24 -11.59
N ASN A 187 3.30 -12.99 -12.70
CA ASN A 187 2.84 -14.39 -12.73
C ASN A 187 1.44 -14.59 -12.09
N VAL A 188 0.52 -13.66 -12.41
CA VAL A 188 -0.86 -13.73 -11.93
C VAL A 188 -1.52 -14.94 -12.57
N ARG A 189 -2.07 -15.81 -11.75
CA ARG A 189 -2.63 -17.10 -12.16
C ARG A 189 -3.85 -17.43 -11.32
N SER A 190 -4.71 -18.29 -11.85
CA SER A 190 -5.96 -18.66 -11.20
C SER A 190 -6.09 -20.18 -11.12
N GLU A 191 -6.57 -20.66 -9.99
CA GLU A 191 -7.00 -22.04 -9.80
C GLU A 191 -8.50 -22.06 -9.49
N ILE A 192 -9.22 -22.99 -10.11
CA ILE A 192 -10.67 -23.11 -9.99
C ILE A 192 -10.98 -24.44 -9.29
N ASP A 193 -11.74 -24.40 -8.21
CA ASP A 193 -12.17 -25.62 -7.51
C ASP A 193 -13.48 -26.18 -8.08
N GLN A 194 -13.88 -27.36 -7.61
CA GLN A 194 -15.12 -28.03 -8.03
C GLN A 194 -16.40 -27.23 -7.71
N LYS A 195 -16.33 -26.25 -6.80
CA LYS A 195 -17.43 -25.35 -6.45
C LYS A 195 -17.40 -24.05 -7.26
N ARG A 196 -16.54 -23.96 -8.27
CA ARG A 196 -16.31 -22.74 -9.07
C ARG A 196 -15.79 -21.56 -8.26
N ASN A 197 -15.14 -21.82 -7.13
CA ASN A 197 -14.40 -20.77 -6.45
C ASN A 197 -13.08 -20.54 -7.20
N VAL A 198 -12.74 -19.26 -7.42
CA VAL A 198 -11.53 -18.86 -8.11
C VAL A 198 -10.52 -18.38 -7.08
N THR A 199 -9.38 -19.04 -6.99
CA THR A 199 -8.24 -18.58 -6.20
C THR A 199 -7.24 -17.94 -7.13
N VAL A 200 -7.12 -16.61 -7.06
CA VAL A 200 -6.11 -15.84 -7.80
C VAL A 200 -4.83 -15.83 -6.96
N ALA A 201 -3.70 -16.22 -7.54
CA ALA A 201 -2.38 -16.17 -6.94
C ALA A 201 -1.44 -15.27 -7.77
N TRP A 202 -0.47 -14.64 -7.11
CA TRP A 202 0.53 -13.80 -7.77
C TRP A 202 1.89 -13.92 -7.10
N ASP A 203 2.93 -13.62 -7.87
CA ASP A 203 4.30 -13.53 -7.38
C ASP A 203 4.63 -12.07 -7.11
N TYR A 204 5.40 -11.83 -6.04
CA TYR A 204 5.86 -10.51 -5.68
C TYR A 204 7.19 -10.60 -4.94
N PRO A 205 8.21 -9.81 -5.31
CA PRO A 205 9.61 -10.06 -4.96
C PRO A 205 9.93 -9.96 -3.46
N GLU A 206 9.12 -9.26 -2.68
CA GLU A 206 9.41 -8.94 -1.29
C GLU A 206 8.13 -8.82 -0.45
N SER A 207 8.20 -9.15 0.84
CA SER A 207 7.16 -8.70 1.77
C SER A 207 7.57 -7.36 2.34
N VAL A 208 6.85 -6.31 1.96
CA VAL A 208 7.15 -4.95 2.40
C VAL A 208 5.97 -4.44 3.23
N PRO A 209 6.19 -4.02 4.49
CA PRO A 209 5.12 -3.55 5.35
C PRO A 209 4.28 -2.43 4.70
N GLY A 210 2.98 -2.44 4.98
CA GLY A 210 2.03 -1.46 4.43
C GLY A 210 1.74 -1.61 2.93
N THR A 211 2.21 -2.67 2.27
CA THR A 211 1.76 -3.03 0.93
C THR A 211 0.35 -3.61 1.01
N ALA A 212 -0.57 -3.05 0.24
CA ALA A 212 -1.93 -3.54 0.07
C ALA A 212 -2.17 -3.98 -1.38
N TRP A 213 -3.09 -4.91 -1.56
CA TRP A 213 -3.39 -5.53 -2.85
C TRP A 213 -4.84 -5.27 -3.23
N ARG A 214 -5.07 -5.06 -4.52
CA ARG A 214 -6.40 -5.22 -5.11
C ARG A 214 -6.33 -6.35 -6.11
N ALA A 215 -7.00 -7.46 -5.79
CA ALA A 215 -7.19 -8.56 -6.71
C ALA A 215 -8.57 -8.43 -7.37
N GLN A 216 -8.65 -8.78 -8.64
CA GLN A 216 -9.90 -8.75 -9.40
C GLN A 216 -10.02 -9.99 -10.28
N ILE A 217 -11.27 -10.39 -10.52
CA ILE A 217 -11.64 -11.27 -11.62
C ILE A 217 -12.68 -10.55 -12.46
N GLU A 218 -12.46 -10.51 -13.76
CA GLU A 218 -13.38 -9.93 -14.73
C GLU A 218 -13.82 -11.00 -15.73
N CYS A 219 -15.12 -11.18 -15.88
CA CYS A 219 -15.67 -11.99 -16.96
C CYS A 219 -15.54 -11.21 -18.28
N VAL A 220 -14.81 -11.78 -19.23
CA VAL A 220 -14.47 -11.15 -20.52
C VAL A 220 -15.15 -11.82 -21.71
N GLU A 221 -15.70 -13.03 -21.54
CA GLU A 221 -16.42 -13.75 -22.59
C GLU A 221 -17.44 -14.72 -21.98
N HIS A 222 -18.54 -14.98 -22.72
CA HIS A 222 -19.59 -15.92 -22.33
C HIS A 222 -20.17 -15.68 -20.92
N CYS A 223 -20.24 -14.42 -20.52
CA CYS A 223 -20.73 -14.02 -19.20
C CYS A 223 -22.22 -14.28 -19.06
N THR A 224 -22.56 -15.09 -18.07
CA THR A 224 -23.95 -15.37 -17.70
C THR A 224 -24.53 -14.31 -16.76
N SER A 225 -23.67 -13.65 -15.99
CA SER A 225 -24.01 -12.57 -15.06
C SER A 225 -23.74 -11.19 -15.66
N ALA A 226 -24.59 -10.22 -15.34
CA ALA A 226 -24.37 -8.81 -15.66
C ALA A 226 -23.26 -8.17 -14.80
N LYS A 227 -22.94 -8.76 -13.64
CA LYS A 227 -21.84 -8.31 -12.79
C LYS A 227 -20.56 -9.03 -13.20
N THR A 228 -19.89 -8.49 -14.21
CA THR A 228 -18.70 -9.09 -14.81
C THR A 228 -17.44 -8.93 -13.94
N LEU A 229 -17.32 -7.82 -13.20
CA LEU A 229 -16.15 -7.53 -12.35
C LEU A 229 -16.44 -7.84 -10.87
N ARG A 230 -15.53 -8.58 -10.24
CA ARG A 230 -15.46 -8.77 -8.78
C ARG A 230 -14.07 -8.36 -8.30
N SER A 231 -13.99 -7.70 -7.15
CA SER A 231 -12.74 -7.20 -6.58
C SER A 231 -12.65 -7.49 -5.08
N LEU A 232 -11.44 -7.75 -4.60
CA LEU A 232 -11.11 -7.90 -3.19
C LEU A 232 -9.89 -7.04 -2.85
N ASP A 233 -10.01 -6.23 -1.80
CA ASP A 233 -8.92 -5.44 -1.25
C ASP A 233 -8.33 -6.18 -0.04
N LEU A 234 -7.01 -6.33 -0.03
CA LEU A 234 -6.26 -7.05 1.01
C LEU A 234 -5.19 -6.13 1.60
N SER A 235 -5.22 -5.93 2.91
CA SER A 235 -4.26 -5.10 3.63
C SER A 235 -3.04 -5.86 4.16
N ASP A 236 -3.04 -7.20 4.11
CA ASP A 236 -1.88 -8.00 4.51
C ASP A 236 -0.79 -7.96 3.41
N PRO A 237 0.40 -7.40 3.69
CA PRO A 237 1.50 -7.35 2.72
C PRO A 237 2.07 -8.73 2.37
N ASN A 238 1.77 -9.76 3.17
CA ASN A 238 2.15 -11.14 2.89
C ASN A 238 1.13 -11.88 2.03
N ALA A 239 -0.03 -11.29 1.75
CA ALA A 239 -1.01 -11.92 0.89
C ALA A 239 -0.41 -12.19 -0.50
N ARG A 240 -0.54 -13.43 -0.95
CA ARG A 240 -0.16 -13.89 -2.30
C ARG A 240 -1.30 -14.58 -3.02
N THR A 241 -2.47 -14.62 -2.38
CA THR A 241 -3.68 -15.21 -2.93
C THR A 241 -4.91 -14.41 -2.54
N ALA A 242 -5.94 -14.46 -3.37
CA ALA A 242 -7.26 -13.90 -3.15
C ALA A 242 -8.31 -14.90 -3.64
N LYS A 243 -9.31 -15.21 -2.81
CA LYS A 243 -10.36 -16.17 -3.15
C LYS A 243 -11.66 -15.44 -3.48
N PHE A 244 -12.26 -15.80 -4.61
CA PHE A 244 -13.57 -15.37 -5.04
C PHE A 244 -14.49 -16.58 -5.03
N ASP A 245 -15.48 -16.57 -4.13
CA ASP A 245 -16.43 -17.66 -4.01
C ASP A 245 -17.56 -17.55 -5.04
N ASP A 246 -18.06 -18.72 -5.46
CA ASP A 246 -19.22 -18.90 -6.34
C ASP A 246 -19.18 -17.97 -7.57
N ALA A 247 -18.15 -18.15 -8.41
CA ALA A 247 -18.07 -17.46 -9.68
C ALA A 247 -19.06 -18.07 -10.68
N ASP A 248 -19.72 -17.19 -11.44
CA ASP A 248 -20.68 -17.59 -12.47
C ASP A 248 -19.94 -18.27 -13.64
N PRO A 249 -20.61 -19.15 -14.41
CA PRO A 249 -20.01 -19.70 -15.62
C PRO A 249 -19.62 -18.61 -16.63
N GLY A 250 -18.41 -18.72 -17.19
CA GLY A 250 -17.85 -17.78 -18.14
C GLY A 250 -16.33 -17.88 -18.32
N VAL A 251 -15.77 -17.02 -19.17
CA VAL A 251 -14.33 -16.88 -19.37
C VAL A 251 -13.87 -15.63 -18.64
N TYR A 252 -12.89 -15.79 -17.76
CA TYR A 252 -12.40 -14.74 -16.89
C TYR A 252 -10.94 -14.39 -17.16
N GLN A 253 -10.56 -13.17 -16.80
CA GLN A 253 -9.18 -12.75 -16.63
C GLN A 253 -9.01 -12.22 -15.19
N ALA A 254 -7.93 -12.63 -14.53
CA ALA A 254 -7.58 -12.13 -13.22
C ALA A 254 -6.56 -11.01 -13.34
N SER A 255 -6.66 -10.04 -12.44
CA SER A 255 -5.70 -8.94 -12.36
C SER A 255 -5.38 -8.61 -10.91
N VAL A 256 -4.13 -8.26 -10.63
CA VAL A 256 -3.69 -7.83 -9.30
C VAL A 256 -2.77 -6.63 -9.42
N ASN A 257 -3.01 -5.59 -8.62
CA ASN A 257 -2.05 -4.51 -8.44
C ASN A 257 -1.63 -4.39 -6.97
N ALA A 258 -0.55 -3.64 -6.75
CA ALA A 258 -0.02 -3.35 -5.44
C ALA A 258 -0.10 -1.86 -5.16
N SER A 259 -0.30 -1.50 -3.90
CA SER A 259 -0.30 -0.11 -3.46
C SER A 259 0.41 0.05 -2.11
N ARG A 260 1.10 1.17 -1.92
CA ARG A 260 1.85 1.47 -0.69
C ARG A 260 2.11 2.97 -0.56
N TRP A 261 2.23 3.44 0.67
CA TRP A 261 2.83 4.77 0.94
C TRP A 261 4.35 4.70 0.83
N VAL A 262 4.92 5.53 -0.03
CA VAL A 262 6.36 5.72 -0.18
C VAL A 262 6.68 7.19 0.05
N ASN A 263 7.48 7.48 1.09
CA ASN A 263 7.92 8.84 1.41
C ASN A 263 6.78 9.88 1.44
N GLY A 264 5.64 9.52 2.02
CA GLY A 264 4.47 10.39 2.15
C GLY A 264 3.60 10.52 0.90
N LYS A 265 3.89 9.76 -0.17
CA LYS A 265 3.05 9.67 -1.37
C LYS A 265 2.42 8.28 -1.48
N PHE A 266 1.11 8.22 -1.74
CA PHE A 266 0.46 6.95 -2.06
C PHE A 266 0.78 6.57 -3.51
N VAL A 267 1.35 5.38 -3.69
CA VAL A 267 1.72 4.81 -4.99
C VAL A 267 0.86 3.58 -5.25
N THR A 268 0.35 3.44 -6.46
CA THR A 268 -0.38 2.27 -6.93
C THR A 268 0.20 1.85 -8.27
N THR A 269 0.43 0.56 -8.47
CA THR A 269 1.01 0.03 -9.70
C THR A 269 -0.05 -0.29 -10.73
N ASP A 270 0.41 -0.51 -11.97
CA ASP A 270 -0.41 -1.15 -13.00
C ASP A 270 -0.81 -2.56 -12.55
N PHE A 271 -1.82 -3.11 -13.21
CA PHE A 271 -2.24 -4.49 -12.96
C PHE A 271 -1.29 -5.48 -13.63
N GLY A 272 -0.79 -6.45 -12.85
CA GLY A 272 -0.38 -7.73 -13.40
C GLY A 272 -1.63 -8.51 -13.82
N VAL A 273 -1.60 -9.14 -14.99
CA VAL A 273 -2.77 -9.84 -15.57
C VAL A 273 -2.46 -11.31 -15.82
N SER A 274 -3.46 -12.16 -15.60
CA SER A 274 -3.38 -13.58 -15.94
C SER A 274 -3.68 -13.81 -17.42
N THR A 275 -3.40 -15.02 -17.90
CA THR A 275 -4.09 -15.56 -19.08
C THR A 275 -5.58 -15.73 -18.78
N ARG A 276 -6.41 -15.75 -19.82
CA ARG A 276 -7.83 -16.10 -19.66
C ARG A 276 -8.00 -17.53 -19.14
N PHE A 277 -9.02 -17.76 -18.32
CA PHE A 277 -9.37 -19.07 -17.76
C PHE A 277 -10.89 -19.27 -17.75
N VAL A 278 -11.31 -20.54 -17.70
CA VAL A 278 -12.73 -20.92 -17.75
C VAL A 278 -13.24 -21.24 -16.36
N VAL A 279 -14.44 -20.77 -16.05
CA VAL A 279 -15.20 -21.14 -14.86
C VAL A 279 -16.48 -21.83 -15.31
N GLY A 280 -16.74 -23.03 -14.78
CA GLY A 280 -17.94 -23.81 -15.12
C GLY A 280 -17.98 -24.29 -16.57
N ASP A 281 -19.16 -24.73 -17.00
CA ASP A 281 -19.38 -25.22 -18.36
C ASP A 281 -19.61 -24.04 -19.31
N VAL A 282 -18.75 -23.96 -20.34
CA VAL A 282 -18.83 -22.98 -21.42
C VAL A 282 -18.89 -23.74 -22.74
N ASP A 283 -20.10 -23.93 -23.26
CA ASP A 283 -20.37 -24.73 -24.47
C ASP A 283 -19.99 -24.03 -25.79
N LYS A 284 -19.36 -22.86 -25.71
CA LYS A 284 -19.04 -22.02 -26.87
C LYS A 284 -17.53 -21.96 -27.10
N PRO A 285 -17.08 -21.86 -28.37
CA PRO A 285 -15.67 -21.64 -28.68
C PRO A 285 -15.16 -20.38 -27.98
N ILE A 286 -14.01 -20.50 -27.31
CA ILE A 286 -13.39 -19.43 -26.53
C ILE A 286 -12.37 -18.72 -27.40
N SER A 287 -12.33 -17.38 -27.34
CA SER A 287 -11.31 -16.58 -28.03
C SER A 287 -9.89 -17.03 -27.67
N GLN A 288 -9.08 -17.26 -28.69
CA GLN A 288 -7.70 -17.73 -28.54
C GLN A 288 -6.72 -16.59 -28.68
N ARG A 289 -5.58 -16.69 -27.99
CA ARG A 289 -4.54 -15.65 -28.04
C ARG A 289 -3.83 -15.69 -29.38
N LEU A 290 -3.68 -14.51 -30.00
CA LEU A 290 -2.91 -14.30 -31.22
C LEU A 290 -1.58 -13.61 -30.88
N TYR A 291 -0.49 -14.35 -30.94
CA TYR A 291 0.85 -13.82 -30.73
C TYR A 291 1.45 -13.34 -32.06
N ALA A 292 1.20 -12.09 -32.43
CA ALA A 292 1.72 -11.44 -33.64
C ALA A 292 2.61 -10.23 -33.30
N VAL A 293 3.67 -10.48 -32.53
CA VAL A 293 4.53 -9.41 -32.00
C VAL A 293 5.22 -8.65 -33.14
N GLY A 294 5.11 -7.31 -33.11
CA GLY A 294 5.71 -6.44 -34.13
C GLY A 294 4.95 -6.37 -35.45
N ILE A 295 3.75 -6.97 -35.53
CA ILE A 295 2.90 -6.95 -36.71
C ILE A 295 1.65 -6.13 -36.38
N ALA A 296 1.35 -5.08 -37.14
CA ALA A 296 0.18 -4.25 -36.91
C ALA A 296 -1.11 -4.98 -37.34
N HIS A 297 -2.11 -5.02 -36.46
CA HIS A 297 -3.43 -5.60 -36.73
C HIS A 297 -4.52 -5.01 -35.83
N GLU A 298 -5.79 -5.19 -36.21
CA GLU A 298 -6.95 -4.63 -35.51
C GLU A 298 -7.64 -5.60 -34.53
N TYR A 299 -7.29 -6.89 -34.56
CA TYR A 299 -8.03 -7.96 -33.86
C TYR A 299 -7.86 -8.00 -32.34
N GLY A 300 -7.05 -7.12 -31.74
CA GLY A 300 -6.67 -7.22 -30.33
C GLY A 300 -5.89 -8.50 -30.00
N GLU A 301 -5.71 -8.79 -28.71
CA GLU A 301 -4.88 -9.91 -28.24
C GLU A 301 -5.59 -11.28 -28.32
N TYR A 302 -6.92 -11.30 -28.22
CA TYR A 302 -7.73 -12.52 -28.22
C TYR A 302 -8.77 -12.47 -29.33
N VAL A 303 -8.78 -13.51 -30.18
CA VAL A 303 -9.59 -13.59 -31.39
C VAL A 303 -10.50 -14.81 -31.33
N ALA A 304 -11.78 -14.63 -31.65
CA ALA A 304 -12.77 -15.71 -31.64
C ALA A 304 -12.43 -16.78 -32.70
N PRO A 305 -12.54 -18.09 -32.37
CA PRO A 305 -12.36 -19.15 -33.36
C PRO A 305 -13.32 -18.98 -34.55
N GLY A 306 -12.83 -19.27 -35.76
CA GLY A 306 -13.57 -19.06 -37.00
C GLY A 306 -13.45 -17.65 -37.60
N THR A 307 -12.81 -16.71 -36.90
CA THR A 307 -12.54 -15.37 -37.45
C THR A 307 -11.46 -15.46 -38.53
N ASP A 308 -11.69 -14.87 -39.70
CA ASP A 308 -10.68 -14.73 -40.74
C ASP A 308 -9.73 -13.58 -40.39
N VAL A 309 -8.48 -13.93 -40.05
CA VAL A 309 -7.42 -13.01 -39.65
C VAL A 309 -6.57 -12.66 -40.86
N THR A 310 -6.34 -11.35 -41.07
CA THR A 310 -5.41 -10.82 -42.07
C THR A 310 -4.34 -9.97 -41.41
N LEU A 311 -3.08 -10.40 -41.50
CA LEU A 311 -1.93 -9.68 -40.96
C LEU A 311 -1.13 -9.03 -42.08
N ALA A 312 -0.95 -7.72 -41.99
CA ALA A 312 -0.16 -6.97 -42.96
C ALA A 312 1.33 -7.35 -42.84
N ASN A 313 2.05 -7.38 -43.96
CA ASN A 313 3.49 -7.54 -43.94
C ASN A 313 4.15 -6.28 -43.33
N PRO A 314 4.87 -6.38 -42.19
CA PRO A 314 5.55 -5.23 -41.61
C PRO A 314 6.87 -4.88 -42.32
N LEU A 315 7.33 -5.72 -43.26
CA LEU A 315 8.60 -5.56 -43.97
C LEU A 315 8.40 -4.88 -45.32
N ALA A 316 9.38 -4.08 -45.74
CA ALA A 316 9.43 -3.49 -47.09
C ALA A 316 9.85 -4.51 -48.18
N ALA A 317 10.16 -5.74 -47.78
CA ALA A 317 10.63 -6.83 -48.64
C ALA A 317 9.70 -8.04 -48.58
N LYS A 318 9.97 -9.05 -49.42
CA LYS A 318 9.25 -10.33 -49.39
C LYS A 318 9.38 -10.98 -48.01
N ALA A 319 8.24 -11.36 -47.45
CA ALA A 319 8.15 -11.94 -46.11
C ALA A 319 8.20 -13.46 -46.16
N LYS A 320 8.91 -14.06 -45.22
CA LYS A 320 8.80 -15.47 -44.85
C LYS A 320 8.04 -15.55 -43.53
N TRP A 321 6.83 -16.09 -43.59
CA TRP A 321 5.97 -16.28 -42.43
C TRP A 321 6.22 -17.64 -41.76
N SER A 322 6.28 -17.62 -40.43
CA SER A 322 6.21 -18.81 -39.57
C SER A 322 4.94 -18.73 -38.76
N VAL A 323 4.02 -19.68 -38.97
CA VAL A 323 2.71 -19.70 -38.32
C VAL A 323 2.55 -21.03 -37.58
N THR A 324 2.50 -20.98 -36.26
CA THR A 324 2.31 -22.16 -35.40
C THR A 324 0.89 -22.18 -34.86
N GLY A 325 0.28 -23.36 -34.82
CA GLY A 325 -1.09 -23.57 -34.34
C GLY A 325 -2.19 -23.52 -35.41
N VAL A 326 -1.84 -23.09 -36.63
CA VAL A 326 -2.73 -23.03 -37.79
C VAL A 326 -2.37 -24.14 -38.78
N LYS A 327 -3.37 -24.88 -39.28
CA LYS A 327 -3.16 -25.93 -40.29
C LYS A 327 -2.94 -25.35 -41.69
N ASP A 328 -3.79 -24.39 -42.06
CA ASP A 328 -3.82 -23.82 -43.39
C ASP A 328 -3.75 -22.29 -43.31
N TYR A 329 -2.79 -21.70 -43.99
CA TYR A 329 -2.67 -20.25 -44.16
C TYR A 329 -2.31 -19.91 -45.60
N THR A 330 -2.62 -18.70 -46.02
CA THR A 330 -2.31 -18.18 -47.36
C THR A 330 -1.55 -16.87 -47.25
N VAL A 331 -0.69 -16.58 -48.23
CA VAL A 331 0.02 -15.31 -48.32
C VAL A 331 -0.39 -14.66 -49.63
N ASP A 332 -0.93 -13.46 -49.55
CA ASP A 332 -1.32 -12.68 -50.71
C ASP A 332 -0.06 -12.33 -51.53
N PRO A 333 0.04 -12.74 -52.81
CA PRO A 333 1.25 -12.53 -53.60
C PRO A 333 1.54 -11.04 -53.86
N ALA A 334 0.51 -10.18 -53.91
CA ALA A 334 0.66 -8.76 -54.19
C ALA A 334 1.01 -7.95 -52.95
N THR A 335 0.31 -8.20 -51.83
CA THR A 335 0.49 -7.42 -50.59
C THR A 335 1.42 -8.10 -49.58
N GLN A 336 1.79 -9.36 -49.81
CA GLN A 336 2.51 -10.22 -48.86
C GLN A 336 1.79 -10.42 -47.51
N ALA A 337 0.51 -10.05 -47.43
CA ALA A 337 -0.30 -10.19 -46.24
C ALA A 337 -0.60 -11.67 -45.95
N LEU A 338 -0.47 -12.07 -44.70
CA LEU A 338 -0.80 -13.41 -44.23
C LEU A 338 -2.29 -13.49 -43.90
N ARG A 339 -2.96 -14.56 -44.35
CA ARG A 339 -4.37 -14.82 -44.04
C ARG A 339 -4.57 -16.24 -43.53
N PHE A 340 -5.37 -16.39 -42.47
CA PHE A 340 -5.78 -17.67 -41.92
C PHE A 340 -7.08 -17.54 -41.13
N THR A 341 -7.78 -18.65 -40.93
CA THR A 341 -8.95 -18.70 -40.04
C THR A 341 -8.50 -19.09 -38.63
N MET A 342 -8.93 -18.34 -37.62
CA MET A 342 -8.50 -18.55 -36.24
C MET A 342 -8.95 -19.93 -35.73
N PRO A 343 -8.02 -20.80 -35.29
CA PRO A 343 -8.36 -22.14 -34.78
C PRO A 343 -8.82 -22.09 -33.32
N THR A 344 -9.16 -23.25 -32.75
CA THR A 344 -9.51 -23.41 -31.32
C THR A 344 -8.30 -23.51 -30.39
N ASN A 345 -7.08 -23.37 -30.93
CA ASN A 345 -5.83 -23.35 -30.18
C ASN A 345 -5.14 -21.98 -30.34
N PRO A 346 -4.23 -21.59 -29.43
CA PRO A 346 -3.44 -20.37 -29.58
C PRO A 346 -2.60 -20.37 -30.86
N VAL A 347 -2.40 -19.19 -31.46
CA VAL A 347 -1.64 -19.01 -32.70
C VAL A 347 -0.44 -18.12 -32.46
N GLN A 348 0.74 -18.53 -32.93
CA GLN A 348 1.96 -17.72 -32.94
C GLN A 348 2.39 -17.43 -34.36
N VAL A 349 2.63 -16.14 -34.65
CA VAL A 349 3.04 -15.64 -35.97
C VAL A 349 4.35 -14.88 -35.83
N GLU A 350 5.33 -15.30 -36.61
CA GLU A 350 6.60 -14.59 -36.78
C GLU A 350 6.84 -14.32 -38.26
N VAL A 351 7.54 -13.22 -38.55
CA VAL A 351 7.86 -12.78 -39.91
C VAL A 351 9.34 -12.43 -40.00
N ALA A 352 9.98 -12.92 -41.05
CA ALA A 352 11.37 -12.63 -41.36
C ALA A 352 11.52 -12.26 -42.84
N GLU A 353 12.59 -11.55 -43.20
CA GLU A 353 12.91 -11.30 -44.61
C GLU A 353 13.23 -12.63 -45.31
N ALA A 354 12.61 -12.85 -46.47
CA ALA A 354 12.93 -13.99 -47.31
C ALA A 354 14.33 -13.78 -47.90
N LYS A 355 15.31 -14.60 -47.49
CA LYS A 355 16.60 -14.65 -48.18
C LYS A 355 16.36 -15.15 -49.60
N GLU A 356 16.59 -14.30 -50.60
CA GLU A 356 16.76 -14.77 -51.97
C GLU A 356 17.96 -15.73 -51.98
N ALA A 357 17.72 -16.97 -52.40
CA ALA A 357 18.83 -17.87 -52.70
C ALA A 357 19.67 -17.19 -53.79
N PRO A 358 21.02 -17.17 -53.67
CA PRO A 358 21.83 -16.61 -54.73
C PRO A 358 21.55 -17.38 -56.02
N THR A 359 21.07 -16.66 -57.04
CA THR A 359 20.92 -17.18 -58.39
C THR A 359 22.27 -17.74 -58.82
N THR A 360 22.38 -19.08 -58.89
CA THR A 360 23.58 -19.74 -59.37
C THR A 360 23.68 -19.53 -60.88
N THR A 361 24.32 -18.44 -61.29
CA THR A 361 24.91 -18.32 -62.62
C THR A 361 26.14 -19.24 -62.68
N PRO A 362 26.27 -20.15 -63.66
CA PRO A 362 27.46 -20.97 -63.78
C PRO A 362 28.60 -20.09 -64.31
N THR A 363 29.59 -19.78 -63.48
CA THR A 363 30.83 -19.15 -63.92
C THR A 363 31.97 -20.17 -63.87
N THR A 364 32.55 -20.40 -65.03
CA THR A 364 33.78 -21.16 -65.31
C THR A 364 34.91 -20.84 -64.31
N PRO A 365 35.72 -21.83 -63.89
CA PRO A 365 36.78 -21.60 -62.92
C PRO A 365 38.01 -20.99 -63.60
N THR A 366 38.48 -19.85 -63.08
CA THR A 366 39.87 -19.43 -63.25
C THR A 366 40.45 -19.18 -61.87
N SER A 367 41.61 -19.77 -61.67
CA SER A 367 42.39 -19.84 -60.45
C SER A 367 42.98 -18.51 -59.98
N THR A 368 43.48 -18.58 -58.74
CA THR A 368 44.71 -17.98 -58.18
C THR A 368 44.63 -16.71 -57.32
N THR A 369 44.96 -16.93 -56.03
CA THR A 369 45.97 -16.22 -55.20
C THR A 369 45.56 -15.04 -54.30
N ALA A 370 45.70 -15.32 -53.00
CA ALA A 370 46.22 -14.53 -51.88
C ALA A 370 45.44 -13.33 -51.27
N ALA A 371 45.27 -13.44 -49.95
CA ALA A 371 45.14 -12.37 -48.95
C ALA A 371 46.42 -11.45 -48.94
N PRO A 372 46.47 -10.25 -48.30
CA PRO A 372 45.93 -9.99 -46.95
C PRO A 372 45.52 -8.53 -46.58
N ALA A 373 45.05 -8.43 -45.33
CA ALA A 373 45.22 -7.34 -44.34
C ALA A 373 44.31 -6.08 -44.37
N ALA A 374 43.75 -5.82 -43.19
CA ALA A 374 43.25 -4.55 -42.64
C ALA A 374 44.39 -3.48 -42.59
N PRO A 375 44.20 -2.16 -42.29
CA PRO A 375 43.27 -1.62 -41.27
C PRO A 375 42.71 -0.19 -41.51
N THR A 376 42.17 0.39 -40.42
CA THR A 376 42.07 1.82 -40.01
C THR A 376 40.76 2.61 -40.17
N VAL A 377 40.24 2.97 -38.99
CA VAL A 377 39.26 3.98 -38.50
C VAL A 377 39.90 5.41 -38.57
N PRO A 378 39.28 6.59 -38.27
CA PRO A 378 37.89 7.01 -37.91
C PRO A 378 37.31 8.20 -38.70
N ALA A 379 36.03 8.53 -38.48
CA ALA A 379 35.60 9.92 -38.27
C ALA A 379 34.24 10.02 -37.52
N GLU A 380 34.27 10.78 -36.41
CA GLU A 380 33.13 11.41 -35.71
C GLU A 380 32.47 12.47 -36.63
N PRO A 381 31.25 13.01 -36.37
CA PRO A 381 31.14 14.07 -35.36
C PRO A 381 29.77 14.26 -34.65
N THR A 382 29.86 14.84 -33.44
CA THR A 382 29.00 15.91 -32.84
C THR A 382 27.48 15.74 -32.63
N ALA A 383 27.10 15.79 -31.34
CA ALA A 383 25.93 16.51 -30.82
C ALA A 383 26.38 17.94 -30.36
N PRO A 384 25.56 18.85 -29.74
CA PRO A 384 24.15 18.76 -29.31
C PRO A 384 23.30 20.03 -29.61
N ALA A 385 21.98 19.98 -29.35
CA ALA A 385 21.14 21.18 -29.26
C ALA A 385 20.26 21.17 -28.00
N LYS A 386 20.17 22.35 -27.39
CA LYS A 386 19.67 22.69 -26.05
C LYS A 386 18.16 22.96 -26.01
N PHE A 387 17.60 22.85 -24.80
CA PHE A 387 16.29 23.34 -24.32
C PHE A 387 16.00 24.83 -24.58
N PRO A 388 14.72 25.25 -24.46
CA PRO A 388 14.39 26.24 -23.42
C PRO A 388 13.13 25.91 -22.60
N ALA A 389 12.96 26.69 -21.54
CA ALA A 389 12.05 26.53 -20.40
C ALA A 389 10.81 27.47 -20.42
N TRP A 390 10.11 27.50 -19.27
CA TRP A 390 9.23 28.54 -18.69
C TRP A 390 7.70 28.30 -18.74
N GLY A 391 7.05 28.44 -17.58
CA GLY A 391 5.60 28.71 -17.48
C GLY A 391 4.87 28.28 -16.19
N THR A 392 4.93 29.09 -15.14
CA THR A 392 4.12 29.05 -13.89
C THR A 392 2.65 29.44 -14.09
N VAL A 393 1.70 28.84 -13.34
CA VAL A 393 0.42 29.48 -12.93
C VAL A 393 -0.05 28.97 -11.55
N LEU A 394 -0.46 29.92 -10.69
CA LEU A 394 -1.20 29.80 -9.41
C LEU A 394 -2.69 30.10 -9.63
N ILE A 395 -3.60 29.58 -8.79
CA ILE A 395 -4.60 30.31 -7.96
C ILE A 395 -5.75 29.40 -7.45
N ALA A 396 -5.89 29.41 -6.12
CA ALA A 396 -7.06 29.41 -5.21
C ALA A 396 -8.39 28.67 -5.47
N GLY A 397 -8.98 28.20 -4.36
CA GLY A 397 -10.44 28.08 -4.18
C GLY A 397 -10.82 27.29 -2.93
N GLY A 398 -11.19 27.98 -1.85
CA GLY A 398 -11.79 27.38 -0.65
C GLY A 398 -13.32 27.48 -0.65
N ALA A 399 -13.99 26.50 -0.05
CA ALA A 399 -15.29 26.59 0.66
C ALA A 399 -15.81 25.18 0.98
N ALA A 400 -15.87 24.79 2.26
CA ALA A 400 -16.82 23.79 2.77
C ALA A 400 -16.83 23.79 4.31
N LEU A 401 -17.37 24.85 4.90
CA LEU A 401 -17.65 24.96 6.33
C LEU A 401 -19.17 24.96 6.52
N LEU A 402 -19.81 23.79 6.46
CA LEU A 402 -21.22 23.59 6.88
C LEU A 402 -21.73 22.12 6.83
N ALA A 403 -20.89 21.14 7.21
CA ALA A 403 -21.32 19.73 7.33
C ALA A 403 -20.93 19.05 8.66
N VAL A 404 -20.41 19.81 9.63
CA VAL A 404 -19.75 19.25 10.82
C VAL A 404 -20.70 18.94 11.99
N VAL A 405 -21.99 19.30 11.93
CA VAL A 405 -22.88 19.19 13.11
C VAL A 405 -23.93 18.07 13.02
N ALA A 406 -24.05 17.35 11.90
CA ALA A 406 -25.08 16.30 11.74
C ALA A 406 -24.56 14.86 11.63
N GLY A 407 -23.24 14.64 11.44
CA GLY A 407 -22.68 13.31 11.20
C GLY A 407 -22.35 12.48 12.45
N LEU A 408 -22.27 13.10 13.63
CA LEU A 408 -21.70 12.48 14.84
C LEU A 408 -22.71 11.67 15.69
N ALA A 409 -23.91 11.39 15.20
CA ALA A 409 -24.98 10.80 16.02
C ALA A 409 -25.55 9.45 15.55
N THR A 410 -25.17 8.89 14.41
CA THR A 410 -25.98 7.79 13.81
C THR A 410 -25.44 6.37 13.94
N GLN A 411 -24.21 6.10 14.39
CA GLN A 411 -23.72 4.69 14.40
C GLN A 411 -22.87 4.27 15.61
N SER A 412 -23.13 4.83 16.80
CA SER A 412 -22.62 4.21 18.04
C SER A 412 -23.54 3.05 18.49
N PRO A 413 -23.04 1.81 18.61
CA PRO A 413 -23.83 0.68 19.12
C PRO A 413 -24.31 0.90 20.58
N VAL A 414 -23.70 1.85 21.30
CA VAL A 414 -24.09 2.24 22.67
C VAL A 414 -25.31 3.17 22.67
N ILE A 415 -25.44 4.05 21.67
CA ILE A 415 -26.59 4.97 21.54
C ILE A 415 -27.84 4.23 21.02
N ALA A 416 -27.67 3.22 20.16
CA ALA A 416 -28.77 2.34 19.73
C ALA A 416 -29.37 1.53 20.90
N ALA A 417 -28.56 1.17 21.90
CA ALA A 417 -29.02 0.51 23.11
C ALA A 417 -29.76 1.47 24.08
N LEU A 418 -29.39 2.75 24.09
CA LEU A 418 -30.04 3.78 24.90
C LEU A 418 -31.41 4.19 24.35
N LEU A 419 -31.54 4.34 23.03
CA LEU A 419 -32.82 4.66 22.36
C LEU A 419 -33.85 3.53 22.46
N LYS A 420 -33.43 2.26 22.48
CA LYS A 420 -34.31 1.11 22.72
C LYS A 420 -34.88 1.05 24.15
N ARG A 421 -34.25 1.69 25.12
CA ARG A 421 -34.77 1.79 26.51
C ARG A 421 -35.74 2.96 26.70
N LEU A 422 -35.70 3.97 25.84
CA LEU A 422 -36.60 5.14 25.89
C LEU A 422 -37.91 4.94 25.11
N GLN A 423 -38.06 3.82 24.39
CA GLN A 423 -39.27 3.44 23.65
C GLN A 423 -40.04 2.28 24.33
N ARG A 424 -39.92 2.11 25.65
CA ARG A 424 -40.78 1.22 26.45
C ARG A 424 -41.48 2.00 27.56
#